data_AF-A0A973NWY0-F1
#
_entry.id   AF-A0A973NWY0-F1
#
_cell.length_a   1.000
_cell.length_b   1.000
_cell.length_c   1.000
_cell.angle_alpha   90.00
_cell.angle_beta   90.00
_cell.angle_gamma   90.00
#
_symmetry.space_group_name_H-M   'P 1'
#
loop_
_entity.id
_entity.type
_entity.pdbx_description
1 polymer ?
#
loop_
_entity_poly.entity_id
_entity_poly.type
_entity_poly.pdbx_seq_one_letter_code
_entity_poly.pdbx_strand_id
1 'polypeptide(L)'
;MVIVLIVLVIVLAALVAAWFLGPPAWRTSAAGAFGGLGSRIGRFIDSGRAPDHPAVGAGGLAATPPPPRFSDGDRAYLNGVWKHVESTFVTNPRVAVTLAHSTASGFFTAHGVETAGLPEGPDGAEEDTETLRQRLLAIKAWSDREAAR
;
A
#
# COMPACT_ATOMS: atom_id res chain seq x y z
N MET A 1 -24.61 24.79 -12.62
CA MET A 1 -25.01 23.38 -12.86
C MET A 1 -24.58 22.86 -14.23
N VAL A 2 -24.84 23.57 -15.34
CA VAL A 2 -24.47 23.13 -16.71
C VAL A 2 -22.97 22.87 -16.87
N ILE A 3 -22.11 23.75 -16.33
CA ILE A 3 -20.65 23.62 -16.43
C ILE A 3 -20.14 22.35 -15.70
N VAL A 4 -20.70 22.04 -14.52
CA VAL A 4 -20.33 20.83 -13.76
C VAL A 4 -20.70 19.56 -14.54
N LEU A 5 -21.87 19.56 -15.19
CA LEU A 5 -22.31 18.46 -16.06
C LEU A 5 -21.37 18.26 -17.25
N ILE A 6 -20.93 19.34 -17.90
CA ILE A 6 -20.00 19.27 -19.03
C ILE A 6 -18.64 18.70 -18.59
N VAL A 7 -18.10 19.19 -17.47
CA VAL A 7 -16.83 18.69 -16.92
C VAL A 7 -16.93 17.20 -16.58
N LEU A 8 -18.04 16.79 -15.97
CA LEU A 8 -18.26 15.39 -15.57
C LEU A 8 -18.34 14.46 -16.79
N VAL A 9 -19.00 14.89 -17.87
CA VAL A 9 -19.05 14.13 -19.13
C VAL A 9 -17.67 14.02 -19.79
N ILE A 10 -16.87 15.09 -19.78
CA ILE A 10 -15.50 15.07 -20.34
C ILE A 10 -14.59 14.11 -19.56
N VAL A 11 -14.65 14.13 -18.23
CA VAL A 11 -13.87 13.23 -17.38
C VAL A 11 -14.28 11.77 -17.61
N LEU A 12 -15.58 11.48 -17.71
CA LEU A 12 -16.08 10.14 -18.02
C LEU A 12 -15.64 9.65 -19.40
N ALA A 13 -15.70 10.51 -20.42
CA ALA A 13 -15.24 10.18 -21.76
C ALA A 13 -13.73 9.90 -21.79
N ALA A 14 -12.92 10.68 -21.06
CA ALA A 14 -11.49 10.46 -20.94
C ALA A 14 -11.16 9.14 -20.22
N LEU A 15 -11.91 8.77 -19.18
CA LEU A 15 -11.74 7.50 -18.47
C LEU A 15 -12.10 6.30 -19.36
N VAL A 16 -13.18 6.38 -20.13
CA VAL A 16 -13.57 5.35 -21.10
C VAL A 16 -12.53 5.23 -22.21
N ALA A 17 -12.04 6.35 -22.74
CA ALA A 17 -10.99 6.35 -23.75
C ALA A 17 -9.66 5.77 -23.20
N ALA A 18 -9.27 6.11 -21.97
CA ALA A 18 -8.11 5.51 -21.31
C ALA A 18 -8.30 4.00 -21.09
N TRP A 19 -9.52 3.57 -20.78
CA TRP A 19 -9.83 2.15 -20.66
C TRP A 19 -9.72 1.43 -22.01
N PHE A 20 -10.08 2.05 -23.14
CA PHE A 20 -10.05 1.42 -24.47
C PHE A 20 -8.72 1.55 -25.24
N LEU A 21 -8.03 2.69 -25.13
CA LEU A 21 -6.83 3.04 -25.88
C LEU A 21 -5.56 3.11 -25.03
N GLY A 22 -5.65 2.87 -23.72
CA GLY A 22 -4.49 2.85 -22.83
C GLY A 22 -3.54 1.67 -23.11
N PRO A 23 -2.25 1.77 -22.74
CA PRO A 23 -1.29 0.68 -22.87
C PRO A 23 -1.80 -0.59 -22.18
N PRO A 24 -1.58 -1.80 -22.74
CA PRO A 24 -2.08 -3.05 -22.17
C PRO A 24 -1.65 -3.30 -20.71
N ALA A 25 -0.55 -2.68 -20.26
CA ALA A 25 -0.09 -2.70 -18.88
C ALA A 25 -1.05 -2.02 -17.86
N TRP A 26 -1.98 -1.18 -18.32
CA TRP A 26 -2.97 -0.49 -17.47
C TRP A 26 -4.25 -1.32 -17.28
N ARG A 27 -4.43 -2.34 -18.13
CA ARG A 27 -5.56 -3.29 -18.07
C ARG A 27 -5.26 -4.54 -17.24
N THR A 28 -3.98 -4.79 -16.92
CA THR A 28 -3.53 -5.98 -16.20
C THR A 28 -3.06 -5.63 -14.79
N SER A 29 -4.00 -5.32 -13.90
CA SER A 29 -3.76 -5.42 -12.44
C SER A 29 -4.68 -6.43 -11.76
N ALA A 30 -5.46 -7.20 -12.53
CA ALA A 30 -6.42 -8.17 -11.99
C ALA A 30 -6.25 -9.62 -12.52
N ALA A 31 -5.35 -9.90 -13.45
CA ALA A 31 -5.07 -11.28 -13.87
C ALA A 31 -3.69 -11.38 -14.56
N GLY A 32 -2.77 -12.14 -13.94
CA GLY A 32 -1.60 -12.69 -14.65
C GLY A 32 -0.27 -11.94 -14.51
N ALA A 33 0.37 -12.03 -13.34
CA ALA A 33 1.82 -11.87 -13.20
C ALA A 33 2.47 -13.04 -12.43
N PHE A 34 1.87 -14.23 -12.53
CA PHE A 34 2.51 -15.52 -12.19
C PHE A 34 2.73 -16.33 -13.47
N GLY A 35 3.64 -15.88 -14.34
CA GLY A 35 3.86 -16.52 -15.64
C GLY A 35 5.32 -16.57 -16.10
N GLY A 36 6.29 -16.26 -15.23
CA GLY A 36 7.71 -16.13 -15.61
C GLY A 36 8.70 -17.10 -14.98
N LEU A 37 8.29 -17.98 -14.06
CA LEU A 37 9.23 -18.86 -13.32
C LEU A 37 9.03 -20.37 -13.52
N GLY A 38 8.20 -20.79 -14.49
CA GLY A 38 7.91 -22.22 -14.72
C GLY A 38 8.99 -23.01 -15.46
N SER A 39 9.93 -22.37 -16.15
CA SER A 39 10.88 -23.05 -17.03
C SER A 39 12.20 -23.49 -16.37
N ARG A 40 12.48 -23.08 -15.12
CA ARG A 40 13.71 -23.50 -14.41
C ARG A 40 13.52 -24.66 -13.44
N ILE A 41 12.29 -25.04 -13.10
CA ILE A 41 12.04 -26.07 -12.07
C ILE A 41 12.05 -27.49 -12.67
N GLY A 42 11.82 -27.64 -13.98
CA GLY A 42 11.79 -28.96 -14.63
C GLY A 42 13.14 -29.67 -14.82
N ARG A 43 14.28 -29.03 -14.57
CA ARG A 43 15.62 -29.65 -14.76
C ARG A 43 16.19 -30.30 -13.50
N PHE A 44 15.59 -30.11 -12.32
CA PHE A 44 16.15 -30.59 -11.06
C PHE A 44 15.55 -31.89 -10.53
N ILE A 45 14.46 -32.40 -11.12
CA ILE A 45 13.74 -33.55 -10.56
C ILE A 45 14.23 -34.90 -11.13
N ASP A 46 15.03 -34.90 -12.20
CA ASP A 46 15.35 -36.15 -12.93
C ASP A 46 16.84 -36.50 -12.95
N SER A 47 17.49 -36.44 -11.79
CA SER A 47 18.81 -37.05 -11.62
C SER A 47 19.04 -37.54 -10.20
N GLY A 48 18.99 -38.86 -10.01
CA GLY A 48 19.83 -39.54 -9.02
C GLY A 48 19.11 -40.36 -7.97
N ARG A 49 18.87 -41.63 -8.28
CA ARG A 49 18.59 -42.69 -7.31
C ARG A 49 19.87 -43.03 -6.51
N ALA A 50 19.79 -42.88 -5.17
CA ALA A 50 20.43 -43.60 -4.03
C ALA A 50 22.00 -43.78 -3.98
N PRO A 51 22.68 -43.82 -2.80
CA PRO A 51 22.43 -44.83 -1.76
C PRO A 51 22.53 -44.39 -0.28
N ASP A 52 22.07 -45.31 0.58
CA ASP A 52 22.13 -45.35 2.03
C ASP A 52 23.57 -45.30 2.60
N HIS A 53 23.89 -44.35 3.50
CA HIS A 53 24.72 -44.54 4.71
C HIS A 53 24.71 -43.27 5.62
N PRO A 54 24.97 -43.40 6.94
CA PRO A 54 24.46 -42.49 7.97
C PRO A 54 25.44 -41.39 8.43
N ALA A 55 24.84 -40.42 9.13
CA ALA A 55 25.43 -39.54 10.14
C ALA A 55 26.55 -38.58 9.69
N VAL A 56 26.15 -37.36 9.34
CA VAL A 56 26.93 -36.15 9.69
C VAL A 56 25.95 -35.14 10.24
N GLY A 57 25.98 -34.93 11.56
CA GLY A 57 25.31 -33.83 12.21
C GLY A 57 25.77 -32.52 11.57
N ALA A 58 24.85 -31.81 10.93
CA ALA A 58 25.11 -30.54 10.31
C ALA A 58 24.04 -29.55 10.75
N GLY A 59 24.49 -28.59 11.55
CA GLY A 59 24.00 -27.22 11.58
C GLY A 59 22.51 -27.05 11.86
N GLY A 60 22.19 -26.67 13.09
CA GLY A 60 20.91 -26.02 13.37
C GLY A 60 20.64 -24.97 12.30
N LEU A 61 19.56 -25.18 11.54
CA LEU A 61 19.05 -24.19 10.62
C LEU A 61 18.80 -22.93 11.47
N ALA A 62 19.60 -21.90 11.23
CA ALA A 62 19.30 -20.59 11.77
C ALA A 62 17.85 -20.28 11.40
N ALA A 63 17.00 -20.06 12.40
CA ALA A 63 15.62 -19.71 12.19
C ALA A 63 15.60 -18.50 11.26
N THR A 64 15.06 -18.68 10.05
CA THR A 64 14.83 -17.56 9.14
C THR A 64 13.97 -16.55 9.91
N PRO A 65 14.42 -15.30 10.09
CA PRO A 65 13.60 -14.32 10.80
C PRO A 65 12.24 -14.24 10.10
N PRO A 66 11.14 -14.08 10.86
CA PRO A 66 9.83 -13.92 10.27
C PRO A 66 9.89 -12.76 9.25
N PRO A 67 9.25 -12.90 8.09
CA PRO A 67 9.23 -11.84 7.10
C PRO A 67 8.68 -10.55 7.74
N PRO A 68 9.23 -9.38 7.41
CA PRO A 68 8.72 -8.12 7.92
C PRO A 68 7.25 -7.96 7.54
N ARG A 69 6.45 -7.38 8.45
CA ARG A 69 5.00 -7.21 8.27
C ARG A 69 4.65 -6.32 7.08
N PHE A 70 5.53 -5.36 6.77
CA PHE A 70 5.41 -4.42 5.66
C PHE A 70 6.55 -4.64 4.67
N SER A 71 6.20 -4.71 3.39
CA SER A 71 7.17 -4.79 2.30
C SER A 71 7.80 -3.42 2.02
N ASP A 72 8.88 -3.40 1.24
CA ASP A 72 9.46 -2.13 0.76
C ASP A 72 8.50 -1.37 -0.18
N GLY A 73 7.62 -2.09 -0.90
CA GLY A 73 6.57 -1.50 -1.72
C GLY A 73 5.53 -0.76 -0.88
N ASP A 74 5.15 -1.32 0.26
CA ASP A 74 4.23 -0.72 1.21
C ASP A 74 4.79 0.57 1.82
N ARG A 75 6.09 0.56 2.17
CA ARG A 75 6.79 1.75 2.66
C ARG A 75 6.88 2.83 1.59
N ALA A 76 7.15 2.46 0.35
CA ALA A 76 7.16 3.39 -0.77
C ALA A 76 5.77 4.00 -1.02
N TYR A 77 4.71 3.18 -0.93
CA TYR A 77 3.32 3.64 -1.02
C TYR A 77 2.99 4.64 0.09
N LEU A 78 3.25 4.31 1.36
CA LEU A 78 3.02 5.21 2.49
C LEU A 78 3.75 6.53 2.33
N ASN A 79 5.02 6.51 1.91
CA ASN A 79 5.79 7.73 1.65
C ASN A 79 5.16 8.57 0.51
N GLY A 80 4.70 7.93 -0.55
CA GLY A 80 3.97 8.60 -1.63
C GLY A 80 2.69 9.27 -1.16
N VAL A 81 1.88 8.56 -0.35
CA VAL A 81 0.66 9.13 0.23
C VAL A 81 0.96 10.29 1.15
N TRP A 82 1.97 10.19 2.02
CA TRP A 82 2.33 11.28 2.93
C TRP A 82 2.75 12.56 2.19
N LYS A 83 3.51 12.43 1.10
CA LYS A 83 3.82 13.59 0.23
C LYS A 83 2.56 14.22 -0.37
N HIS A 84 1.60 13.39 -0.79
CA HIS A 84 0.34 13.89 -1.34
C HIS A 84 -0.49 14.61 -0.25
N VAL A 85 -0.57 14.04 0.94
CA VAL A 85 -1.21 14.63 2.12
C VAL A 85 -0.59 15.98 2.47
N GLU A 86 0.74 16.08 2.54
CA GLU A 86 1.47 17.32 2.82
C GLU A 86 1.16 18.39 1.76
N SER A 87 1.18 18.01 0.48
CA SER A 87 0.82 18.93 -0.61
C SER A 87 -0.63 19.42 -0.51
N THR A 88 -1.54 18.52 -0.12
CA THR A 88 -2.97 18.82 0.02
C THR A 88 -3.23 19.73 1.21
N PHE A 89 -2.46 19.57 2.30
CA PHE A 89 -2.64 20.34 3.53
C PHE A 89 -2.49 21.86 3.29
N VAL A 90 -1.58 22.26 2.40
CA VAL A 90 -1.37 23.68 2.04
C VAL A 90 -2.64 24.30 1.43
N THR A 91 -3.35 23.54 0.62
CA THR A 91 -4.55 24.00 -0.09
C THR A 91 -5.85 23.76 0.67
N ASN A 92 -5.93 22.64 1.40
CA ASN A 92 -7.12 22.21 2.12
C ASN A 92 -6.70 21.32 3.30
N PRO A 93 -6.38 21.94 4.47
CA PRO A 93 -5.94 21.24 5.67
C PRO A 93 -6.88 20.12 6.10
N ARG A 94 -8.18 20.37 6.00
CA ARG A 94 -9.20 19.44 6.46
C ARG A 94 -9.26 18.18 5.60
N VAL A 95 -9.25 18.34 4.28
CA VAL A 95 -9.21 17.21 3.35
C VAL A 95 -7.92 16.41 3.54
N ALA A 96 -6.79 17.08 3.80
CA ALA A 96 -5.53 16.38 4.06
C ALA A 96 -5.60 15.49 5.32
N VAL A 97 -6.19 15.96 6.41
CA VAL A 97 -6.37 15.14 7.64
C VAL A 97 -7.34 13.99 7.38
N THR A 98 -8.45 14.21 6.67
CA THR A 98 -9.37 13.13 6.27
C THR A 98 -8.67 12.07 5.41
N LEU A 99 -7.85 12.50 4.45
CA LEU A 99 -7.11 11.59 3.57
C LEU A 99 -6.04 10.81 4.34
N ALA A 100 -5.33 11.46 5.27
CA ALA A 100 -4.37 10.82 6.15
C ALA A 100 -5.03 9.76 7.04
N HIS A 101 -6.14 10.10 7.70
CA HIS A 101 -6.87 9.18 8.56
C HIS A 101 -7.44 7.98 7.79
N SER A 102 -8.11 8.24 6.67
CA SER A 102 -8.70 7.17 5.85
C SER A 102 -7.65 6.25 5.24
N THR A 103 -6.52 6.80 4.77
CA THR A 103 -5.40 5.99 4.28
C THR A 103 -4.82 5.14 5.41
N ALA A 104 -4.51 5.74 6.56
CA ALA A 104 -3.96 4.99 7.69
C ALA A 104 -4.92 3.88 8.14
N SER A 105 -6.20 4.18 8.35
CA SER A 105 -7.19 3.17 8.73
C SER A 105 -7.27 2.04 7.70
N GLY A 106 -7.47 2.35 6.42
CA GLY A 106 -7.63 1.34 5.38
C GLY A 106 -6.37 0.52 5.12
N PHE A 107 -5.21 1.17 5.05
CA PHE A 107 -3.93 0.52 4.82
C PHE A 107 -3.58 -0.41 5.98
N PHE A 108 -3.55 0.08 7.22
CA PHE A 108 -3.13 -0.73 8.36
C PHE A 108 -4.13 -1.88 8.65
N THR A 109 -5.44 -1.66 8.48
CA THR A 109 -6.44 -2.75 8.57
C THR A 109 -6.23 -3.80 7.48
N ALA A 110 -5.87 -3.42 6.24
CA ALA A 110 -5.57 -4.39 5.18
C ALA A 110 -4.34 -5.26 5.49
N HIS A 111 -3.40 -4.75 6.29
CA HIS A 111 -2.24 -5.50 6.80
C HIS A 111 -2.49 -6.17 8.18
N GLY A 112 -3.76 -6.24 8.60
CA GLY A 112 -4.18 -6.89 9.85
C GLY A 112 -3.70 -6.18 11.11
N VAL A 113 -3.39 -4.88 11.04
CA VAL A 113 -3.04 -4.04 12.18
C VAL A 113 -4.30 -3.41 12.76
N GLU A 114 -4.45 -3.50 14.07
CA GLU A 114 -5.57 -2.89 14.80
C GLU A 114 -5.42 -1.37 14.86
N THR A 115 -6.48 -0.64 14.53
CA THR A 115 -6.46 0.83 14.41
C THR A 115 -7.04 1.53 15.64
N ALA A 116 -7.22 0.83 16.76
CA ALA A 116 -7.85 1.38 17.98
C ALA A 116 -7.08 2.56 18.61
N GLY A 117 -5.82 2.78 18.23
CA GLY A 117 -5.00 3.92 18.65
C GLY A 117 -4.77 4.99 17.57
N LEU A 118 -5.43 4.89 16.42
CA LEU A 118 -5.34 5.87 15.34
C LEU A 118 -6.05 7.17 15.76
N PRO A 119 -5.38 8.34 15.71
CA PRO A 119 -6.04 9.61 16.04
C PRO A 119 -7.21 9.90 15.10
N GLU A 120 -8.34 10.37 15.65
CA GLU A 120 -9.57 10.62 14.88
C GLU A 120 -9.39 11.66 13.76
N GLY A 121 -10.21 11.56 12.72
CA GLY A 121 -10.31 12.55 11.64
C GLY A 121 -10.93 13.87 12.09
N PRO A 122 -11.12 14.85 11.19
CA PRO A 122 -11.68 16.17 11.55
C PRO A 122 -13.16 16.10 11.96
N ASP A 123 -13.54 16.74 13.08
CA ASP A 123 -14.80 16.45 13.81
C ASP A 123 -16.00 17.32 13.39
N GLY A 124 -16.22 17.53 12.09
CA GLY A 124 -17.42 18.24 11.61
C GLY A 124 -17.46 19.76 11.88
N ALA A 125 -16.86 20.24 12.97
CA ALA A 125 -16.73 21.65 13.32
C ALA A 125 -15.66 22.40 12.47
N GLU A 126 -15.73 23.73 12.43
CA GLU A 126 -14.61 24.55 11.99
C GLU A 126 -13.47 24.39 13.00
N GLU A 127 -12.48 23.56 12.66
CA GLU A 127 -11.24 23.41 13.41
C GLU A 127 -10.19 24.38 12.85
N ASP A 128 -9.41 24.99 13.75
CA ASP A 128 -8.27 25.82 13.34
C ASP A 128 -7.22 24.97 12.59
N THR A 129 -6.52 25.62 11.67
CA THR A 129 -5.48 24.99 10.84
C THR A 129 -4.35 24.41 11.70
N GLU A 130 -4.04 25.02 12.84
CA GLU A 130 -3.03 24.49 13.76
C GLU A 130 -3.49 23.19 14.44
N THR A 131 -4.76 23.11 14.85
CA THR A 131 -5.34 21.86 15.38
C THR A 131 -5.29 20.76 14.34
N LEU A 132 -5.65 21.07 13.09
CA LEU A 132 -5.56 20.12 11.97
C LEU A 132 -4.11 19.69 11.71
N ARG A 133 -3.13 20.60 11.83
CA ARG A 133 -1.71 20.29 11.68
C ARG A 133 -1.24 19.33 12.76
N GLN A 134 -1.57 19.60 14.03
CA GLN A 134 -1.20 18.72 15.14
C GLN A 134 -1.82 17.33 14.99
N ARG A 135 -3.07 17.26 14.55
CA ARG A 135 -3.77 16.00 14.28
C ARG A 135 -3.11 15.22 13.14
N LEU A 136 -2.74 15.91 12.05
CA LEU A 136 -1.98 15.31 10.95
C LEU A 136 -0.65 14.70 11.42
N LEU A 137 0.10 15.45 12.24
CA LEU A 137 1.37 14.98 12.80
C LEU A 137 1.17 13.77 13.72
N ALA A 138 0.09 13.75 14.51
CA ALA A 138 -0.25 12.61 15.37
C ALA A 138 -0.56 11.35 14.54
N ILE A 139 -1.36 11.48 13.47
CA ILE A 139 -1.65 10.37 12.55
C ILE A 139 -0.37 9.87 11.91
N LYS A 140 0.49 10.77 11.41
CA LYS A 140 1.77 10.42 10.80
C LYS A 140 2.68 9.69 11.78
N ALA A 141 2.85 10.22 12.99
CA ALA A 141 3.67 9.59 14.02
C ALA A 141 3.13 8.20 14.43
N TRP A 142 1.81 8.03 14.47
CA TRP A 142 1.21 6.73 14.70
C TRP A 142 1.51 5.75 13.55
N SER A 143 1.31 6.17 12.29
CA SER A 143 1.60 5.35 11.12
C SER A 143 3.07 4.97 11.01
N ASP A 144 4.00 5.90 11.28
CA ASP A 144 5.43 5.63 11.25
C ASP A 144 5.84 4.60 12.32
N ARG A 145 5.22 4.65 13.51
CA ARG A 145 5.45 3.65 14.56
C ARG A 145 4.93 2.27 14.18
N GLU A 146 3.73 2.19 13.60
CA GLU A 146 3.18 0.89 13.19
C GLU A 146 3.94 0.31 11.99
N ALA A 147 4.36 1.12 11.03
CA ALA A 147 5.15 0.68 9.88
C ALA A 147 6.57 0.19 10.24
N ALA A 148 7.07 0.56 11.42
CA ALA A 148 8.39 0.16 11.92
C ALA A 148 8.39 -1.13 12.75
N ARG A 149 7.20 -1.65 13.10
CA ARG A 149 7.03 -2.93 13.83
C ARG A 149 7.03 -4.13 12.90
#